data_AF-R5IH56-F1
#
_entry.id   AF-R5IH56-F1
#
_cell.length_a   1.000
_cell.length_b   1.000
_cell.length_c   1.000
_cell.angle_alpha   90.00
_cell.angle_beta   90.00
_cell.angle_gamma   90.00
#
_symmetry.space_group_name_H-M   'P 1'
#
loop_
_entity.id
_entity.type
_entity.pdbx_description
1 polymer ?
#
loop_
_entity_poly.entity_id
_entity_poly.type
_entity_poly.pdbx_seq_one_letter_code
_entity_poly.pdbx_strand_id
1 'polypeptide(L)'
;MIREILCIYGVMKLSKEFRFFTYLLESYAQHKNTTAGAVLKTLDEKGLTDFVYKMYDLYHVEAIENAYMDLDSLIATGKPAW
;
A
#
# COMPACT_ATOMS: atom_id res chain seq x y z
N MET A 1 -23.65 -16.83 14.07
CA MET A 1 -24.07 -15.78 13.10
C MET A 1 -23.28 -14.48 13.18
N ILE A 2 -23.32 -13.66 14.24
CA ILE A 2 -22.62 -12.34 14.25
C ILE A 2 -21.09 -12.47 14.12
N ARG A 3 -20.48 -13.43 14.83
CA ARG A 3 -19.03 -13.72 14.74
C ARG A 3 -18.58 -14.17 13.35
N GLU A 4 -19.41 -14.94 12.65
CA GLU A 4 -19.10 -15.44 11.30
C GLU A 4 -19.21 -14.30 10.27
N ILE A 5 -20.23 -13.43 10.40
CA ILE A 5 -20.37 -12.24 9.55
C ILE A 5 -19.20 -11.27 9.76
N LEU A 6 -18.75 -11.05 11.00
CA LEU A 6 -17.58 -10.22 11.30
C LEU A 6 -16.28 -10.80 10.71
N CYS A 7 -16.14 -12.13 10.75
CA CYS A 7 -15.00 -12.85 10.20
C CYS A 7 -14.97 -12.75 8.66
N ILE A 8 -16.11 -12.98 8.00
CA ILE A 8 -16.24 -12.85 6.54
C ILE A 8 -15.97 -11.41 6.10
N TYR A 9 -16.51 -10.41 6.81
CA TYR A 9 -16.25 -9.00 6.50
C TYR A 9 -14.77 -8.64 6.66
N GLY A 10 -14.12 -9.13 7.73
CA GLY A 10 -12.67 -8.96 7.93
C GLY A 10 -11.84 -9.58 6.81
N VAL A 11 -12.15 -10.81 6.40
CA VAL A 11 -11.47 -11.50 5.27
C VAL A 11 -11.69 -10.77 3.95
N MET A 12 -12.91 -10.29 3.68
CA MET A 12 -13.22 -9.51 2.48
C MET A 12 -12.51 -8.16 2.47
N LYS A 13 -12.45 -7.46 3.61
CA LYS A 13 -11.71 -6.20 3.77
C LYS A 13 -10.22 -6.40 3.52
N LEU A 14 -9.62 -7.39 4.18
CA LEU A 14 -8.22 -7.79 3.98
C LEU A 14 -7.93 -8.11 2.51
N SER A 15 -8.89 -8.74 1.81
CA SER A 15 -8.73 -9.07 0.39
C SER A 15 -8.78 -7.84 -0.54
N LYS A 16 -9.50 -6.77 -0.18
CA LYS A 16 -9.52 -5.52 -0.96
C LYS A 16 -8.26 -4.69 -0.70
N GLU A 17 -7.90 -4.51 0.56
CA GLU A 17 -6.68 -3.82 0.99
C GLU A 17 -5.45 -4.50 0.40
N PHE A 18 -5.36 -5.82 0.49
CA PHE A 18 -4.26 -6.60 -0.08
C PHE A 18 -4.21 -6.51 -1.60
N ARG A 19 -5.35 -6.60 -2.30
CA ARG A 19 -5.38 -6.45 -3.77
C ARG A 19 -4.90 -5.07 -4.20
N PHE A 20 -5.38 -4.03 -3.53
CA PHE A 20 -4.95 -2.67 -3.83
C PHE A 20 -3.47 -2.44 -3.49
N PHE A 21 -3.01 -2.95 -2.35
CA PHE A 21 -1.60 -2.87 -1.97
C PHE A 21 -0.69 -3.51 -3.01
N THR A 22 -1.01 -4.72 -3.48
CA THR A 22 -0.26 -5.38 -4.56
C THR A 22 -0.30 -4.56 -5.85
N TYR A 23 -1.48 -4.05 -6.24
CA TYR A 23 -1.63 -3.17 -7.39
C TYR A 23 -0.77 -1.89 -7.28
N LEU A 24 -0.76 -1.23 -6.12
CA LEU A 24 0.05 -0.05 -5.84
C LEU A 24 1.54 -0.36 -6.00
N LEU A 25 2.01 -1.47 -5.45
CA LEU A 25 3.41 -1.89 -5.57
C LEU A 25 3.81 -2.15 -7.03
N GLU A 26 2.97 -2.84 -7.79
CA GLU A 26 3.21 -3.13 -9.21
C GLU A 26 3.22 -1.86 -10.05
N SER A 27 2.24 -0.98 -9.83
CA SER A 27 2.09 0.27 -10.58
C SER A 27 3.23 1.25 -10.29
N TYR A 28 3.63 1.37 -9.02
CA TYR A 28 4.80 2.17 -8.62
C TYR A 28 6.11 1.57 -9.14
N ALA A 29 6.24 0.24 -9.13
CA ALA A 29 7.40 -0.43 -9.70
C ALA A 29 7.54 -0.16 -11.20
N GLN A 30 6.44 -0.20 -11.96
CA GLN A 30 6.42 0.18 -13.37
C GLN A 30 6.85 1.64 -13.55
N HIS A 31 6.31 2.56 -12.75
CA HIS A 31 6.68 3.98 -12.79
C HIS A 31 8.19 4.21 -12.53
N LYS A 32 8.79 3.44 -11.62
CA LYS A 32 10.22 3.52 -11.28
C LYS A 32 11.12 2.61 -12.12
N ASN A 33 10.59 1.92 -13.14
CA ASN A 33 11.32 0.93 -13.94
C ASN A 33 12.03 -0.15 -13.08
N THR A 34 11.33 -0.67 -12.08
CA THR A 34 11.82 -1.70 -11.15
C THR A 34 10.79 -2.82 -10.99
N THR A 35 10.97 -3.71 -10.02
CA THR A 35 10.02 -4.79 -9.69
C THR A 35 9.29 -4.51 -8.38
N ALA A 36 8.05 -4.98 -8.27
CA ALA A 36 7.25 -4.86 -7.05
C ALA A 36 7.96 -5.50 -5.83
N GLY A 37 8.70 -6.59 -6.05
CA GLY A 37 9.51 -7.22 -5.01
C GLY A 37 10.64 -6.33 -4.48
N ALA A 38 11.30 -5.56 -5.36
CA ALA A 38 12.33 -4.61 -4.94
C ALA A 38 11.74 -3.42 -4.16
N VAL A 39 10.56 -2.92 -4.58
CA VAL A 39 9.81 -1.89 -3.85
C VAL A 39 9.42 -2.39 -2.47
N LEU A 40 8.81 -3.59 -2.38
CA LEU A 40 8.40 -4.19 -1.12
C LEU A 40 9.59 -4.38 -0.18
N LYS A 41 10.72 -4.88 -0.68
CA LYS A 41 11.95 -5.02 0.10
C LYS A 41 12.43 -3.68 0.65
N THR A 42 12.38 -2.62 -0.15
CA THR A 42 12.77 -1.27 0.27
C THR A 42 11.86 -0.73 1.38
N LEU A 43 10.55 -0.98 1.29
CA LEU A 43 9.59 -0.61 2.32
C LEU A 43 9.80 -1.41 3.61
N ASP A 44 10.09 -2.71 3.48
CA ASP A 44 10.33 -3.61 4.61
C ASP A 44 11.61 -3.25 5.38
N GLU A 45 12.71 -2.99 4.66
CA GLU A 45 13.98 -2.53 5.26
C GLU A 45 13.83 -1.20 6.02
N LYS A 46 12.83 -0.39 5.66
CA LYS A 46 12.52 0.89 6.31
C LYS A 46 11.39 0.80 7.34
N GLY A 47 10.76 -0.37 7.52
CA GLY A 47 9.62 -0.55 8.42
C GLY A 47 8.34 0.16 7.98
N LEU A 48 8.19 0.43 6.67
CA LEU A 48 7.09 1.23 6.11
C LEU A 48 5.95 0.37 5.53
N THR A 49 6.15 -0.95 5.40
CA THR A 49 5.17 -1.86 4.79
C THR A 49 3.79 -1.78 5.44
N ASP A 50 3.72 -1.84 6.77
CA ASP A 50 2.45 -1.77 7.51
C ASP A 50 1.80 -0.39 7.41
N PHE A 51 2.61 0.67 7.35
CA PHE A 51 2.12 2.04 7.14
C PHE A 51 1.45 2.17 5.77
N VAL A 52 2.17 1.82 4.70
CA VAL A 52 1.65 1.88 3.32
C VAL A 52 0.42 0.99 3.15
N TYR A 53 0.39 -0.19 3.76
CA TYR A 53 -0.77 -1.08 3.73
C TYR A 53 -2.01 -0.44 4.37
N LYS A 54 -1.86 0.25 5.50
CA LYS A 54 -2.96 0.93 6.21
C LYS A 54 -3.46 2.19 5.52
N MET A 55 -2.69 2.76 4.59
CA MET A 55 -3.07 3.94 3.81
C MET A 55 -4.09 3.64 2.69
N TYR A 56 -4.62 2.41 2.62
CA TYR A 56 -5.63 1.98 1.65
C TYR A 56 -6.77 3.00 1.47
N ASP A 57 -7.40 3.43 2.56
CA ASP A 57 -8.57 4.31 2.49
C ASP A 57 -8.25 5.66 1.82
N LEU A 58 -7.02 6.17 1.96
CA LEU A 58 -6.60 7.42 1.34
C LEU A 58 -6.21 7.20 -0.13
N TYR A 59 -5.29 6.26 -0.39
CA TYR A 59 -4.78 6.01 -1.73
C TYR A 59 -5.83 5.44 -2.69
N HIS A 60 -6.87 4.78 -2.17
CA HIS A 60 -7.95 4.26 -2.98
C HIS A 60 -8.91 5.35 -3.48
N VAL A 61 -8.98 6.50 -2.81
CA VAL A 61 -9.90 7.60 -3.17
C VAL A 61 -9.21 8.67 -4.00
N GLU A 62 -7.90 8.83 -3.84
CA GLU A 62 -7.09 9.82 -4.56
C GLU A 62 -6.54 9.32 -5.89
N ALA A 63 -5.92 10.24 -6.64
CA ALA A 63 -5.14 9.90 -7.81
C ALA A 63 -3.93 9.04 -7.42
N ILE A 64 -3.63 8.01 -8.21
CA ILE A 64 -2.54 7.07 -7.91
C ILE A 64 -1.18 7.77 -7.88
N GLU A 65 -1.04 8.88 -8.60
CA GLU A 65 0.14 9.74 -8.61
C GLU A 65 0.44 10.36 -7.24
N ASN A 66 -0.58 10.68 -6.43
CA ASN A 66 -0.39 11.17 -5.06
C ASN A 66 0.25 10.08 -4.19
N ALA A 67 -0.17 8.83 -4.38
CA ALA A 67 0.44 7.68 -3.69
C ALA A 67 1.90 7.47 -4.11
N TYR A 68 2.25 7.75 -5.38
CA TYR A 68 3.66 7.69 -5.81
C TYR A 68 4.51 8.77 -5.17
N MET A 69 4.01 10.01 -5.10
CA MET A 69 4.70 11.11 -4.42
C MET A 69 4.91 10.80 -2.94
N ASP A 70 3.91 10.18 -2.29
CA ASP A 70 4.03 9.78 -0.90
C ASP A 70 5.07 8.67 -0.72
N LEU A 71 5.04 7.63 -1.58
CA LEU A 71 6.05 6.56 -1.57
C LEU A 71 7.47 7.10 -1.79
N ASP A 72 7.65 8.08 -2.68
CA ASP A 72 8.93 8.74 -2.89
C ASP A 72 9.41 9.44 -1.60
N SER A 73 8.54 10.23 -0.96
CA SER A 73 8.87 10.92 0.29
C SER A 73 9.15 9.95 1.43
N LEU A 74 8.35 8.89 1.56
CA LEU A 74 8.50 7.83 2.55
C LEU A 74 9.84 7.11 2.39
N ILE A 75 10.20 6.73 1.17
CA ILE A 75 11.47 6.05 0.90
C ILE A 75 12.65 7.01 1.16
N ALA A 76 12.54 8.28 0.77
CA ALA A 76 13.62 9.26 0.92
C ALA A 76 13.81 9.75 2.37
N THR A 77 12.72 10.04 3.07
CA THR A 77 12.72 10.80 4.33
C THR A 77 12.11 10.04 5.51
N GLY A 78 11.40 8.94 5.26
CA GLY A 78 10.62 8.22 6.28
C GLY A 78 9.32 8.93 6.68
N LYS A 79 8.90 9.97 5.96
CA LYS A 79 7.68 10.74 6.21
C LYS A 79 6.82 10.84 4.94
N PRO A 80 5.49 10.87 5.07
CA PRO A 80 4.60 11.14 3.95
C PRO A 80 4.87 12.53 3.37
N ALA A 81 4.52 12.71 2.10
CA ALA A 81 4.63 13.97 1.38
C ALA A 81 3.55 14.99 1.81
N TRP A 82 2.50 14.52 2.49
CA TRP A 82 1.33 15.29 2.91
C TRP A 82 1.08 15.13 4.41
#